data_AF-A0A5C6ZMN7-F1
#
_entry.id   AF-A0A5C6ZMN7-F1
#
_cell.length_a   1.000
_cell.length_b   1.000
_cell.length_c   1.000
_cell.angle_alpha   90.00
_cell.angle_beta   90.00
_cell.angle_gamma   90.00
#
_symmetry.space_group_name_H-M   'P 1'
#
loop_
_entity.id
_entity.type
_entity.pdbx_description
1 polymer ?
#
loop_
_entity_poly.entity_id
_entity_poly.type
_entity_poly.pdbx_seq_one_letter_code
_entity_poly.pdbx_strand_id
1 'polypeptide(L)'
;MTASVQAAQTVQSVPPVQAVPPAPPAPPRGGRLLIEQVSIEVGQGNARVEVLREVTIDAAPGEFICLLGPSGCGKSTLLGALAGHLRPARGELRLDGALIGGPDPERGLVFQQHTLFPWKTVLDNVAYGLKMKGVDRATREREARQLIGMVGLAGFEHRYPRELSGGMQQRVEIARVLINHPRVLLMDEPFGALDALSTAGALTITGTASNPSASTYRNQQSTVALIGSSSNAVTLTGGSVTINGTNTTVGGAASTSNGNAAVKLDGKVDITASTGALHIAGSNAGGDGVWGSGTAAVRLSAPAAIPIQISAQALDTVSGYTGFYIGGPATLSVLTLAPLQISAESQVATRRALWNKGGLIVPGALSITTAAGMVADDTTFGGYFHIGGATSMTAAGAGNTVSLVNAGNAFSGAVAVTAADTTLRNSAALTFGASSISGALTVTAPGISQSGAVSVSGASTLNSGSSAITLANGANAFGGAMSLTAGNATVAA
;
A
#
# COMPACT_ATOMS: atom_id res chain seq x y z
N MET A 1 -30.20 -56.47 -78.05
CA MET A 1 -31.16 -55.39 -78.36
C MET A 1 -31.47 -54.68 -77.05
N THR A 2 -30.69 -53.69 -76.61
CA THR A 2 -30.69 -52.26 -77.04
C THR A 2 -32.02 -51.55 -76.77
N ALA A 3 -32.10 -50.89 -75.61
CA ALA A 3 -33.00 -49.77 -75.37
C ALA A 3 -32.29 -48.78 -74.42
N SER A 4 -32.05 -47.57 -74.92
CA SER A 4 -31.39 -46.46 -74.23
C SER A 4 -32.41 -45.48 -73.66
N VAL A 5 -32.20 -44.99 -72.43
CA VAL A 5 -32.89 -43.79 -71.90
C VAL A 5 -31.89 -42.92 -71.15
N GLN A 6 -31.88 -41.61 -71.45
CA GLN A 6 -31.08 -40.61 -70.76
C GLN A 6 -31.79 -40.09 -69.51
N ALA A 7 -31.03 -39.78 -68.46
CA ALA A 7 -31.31 -38.67 -67.56
C ALA A 7 -30.02 -38.21 -66.88
N ALA A 8 -29.55 -37.01 -67.23
CA ALA A 8 -28.48 -36.35 -66.48
C ALA A 8 -29.13 -35.50 -65.37
N GLN A 9 -28.74 -35.72 -64.11
CA GLN A 9 -29.04 -34.81 -63.01
C GLN A 9 -27.76 -34.48 -62.24
N THR A 10 -27.55 -33.18 -62.06
CA THR A 10 -26.34 -32.59 -61.50
C THR A 10 -26.36 -32.69 -59.98
N VAL A 11 -25.48 -33.50 -59.39
CA VAL A 11 -25.27 -33.52 -57.93
C VAL A 11 -24.38 -32.33 -57.55
N GLN A 12 -24.90 -31.41 -56.74
CA GLN A 12 -24.12 -30.30 -56.19
C GLN A 12 -23.10 -30.81 -55.16
N SER A 13 -21.85 -30.36 -55.27
CA SER A 13 -20.79 -30.68 -54.32
C SER A 13 -20.94 -29.91 -53.02
N VAL A 14 -20.98 -30.61 -51.89
CA VAL A 14 -20.92 -30.00 -50.54
C VAL A 14 -19.53 -29.38 -50.34
N PRO A 15 -19.41 -28.12 -49.88
CA PRO A 15 -18.11 -27.49 -49.62
C PRO A 15 -17.42 -28.11 -48.38
N PRO A 16 -16.08 -28.15 -48.33
CA PRO A 16 -15.36 -28.76 -47.22
C PRO A 16 -15.53 -27.96 -45.93
N VAL A 17 -15.69 -28.68 -44.81
CA VAL A 17 -15.73 -28.09 -43.47
C VAL A 17 -14.36 -27.43 -43.18
N GLN A 18 -14.36 -26.11 -42.97
CA GLN A 18 -13.15 -25.41 -42.54
C GLN A 18 -12.76 -25.88 -41.14
N ALA A 19 -11.51 -26.28 -40.97
CA ALA A 19 -10.98 -26.67 -39.66
C ALA A 19 -10.97 -25.45 -38.73
N VAL A 20 -11.63 -25.58 -37.57
CA VAL A 20 -11.55 -24.57 -36.51
C VAL A 20 -10.09 -24.48 -36.04
N PRO A 21 -9.47 -23.29 -36.02
CA PRO A 21 -8.08 -23.16 -35.56
C PRO A 21 -7.97 -23.61 -34.09
N PRO A 22 -6.87 -24.26 -33.70
CA PRO A 22 -6.67 -24.68 -32.32
C PRO A 22 -6.73 -23.47 -31.38
N ALA A 23 -7.43 -23.64 -30.26
CA ALA A 23 -7.55 -22.58 -29.25
C ALA A 23 -6.15 -22.09 -28.81
N PRO A 24 -5.97 -20.78 -28.57
CA PRO A 24 -4.68 -20.24 -28.17
C PRO A 24 -4.19 -20.92 -26.87
N PRO A 25 -2.87 -21.13 -26.71
CA PRO A 25 -2.32 -21.79 -25.54
C PRO A 25 -2.74 -21.03 -24.27
N ALA A 26 -3.22 -21.77 -23.27
CA ALA A 26 -3.69 -21.18 -22.02
C ALA A 26 -2.57 -20.35 -21.35
N PRO A 27 -2.88 -19.16 -20.81
CA PRO A 27 -1.89 -18.33 -20.14
C PRO A 27 -1.27 -19.07 -18.94
N PRO A 28 -0.01 -18.74 -18.56
CA PRO A 28 0.65 -19.36 -17.43
C PRO A 28 -0.19 -19.19 -16.16
N ARG A 29 -0.33 -20.28 -15.40
CA ARG A 29 -1.22 -20.38 -14.22
C ARG A 29 -0.61 -19.68 -13.01
N GLY A 30 -0.66 -18.35 -12.98
CA GLY A 30 -0.08 -17.53 -11.92
C GLY A 30 -1.01 -17.28 -10.74
N GLY A 31 -2.32 -17.19 -10.96
CA GLY A 31 -3.26 -16.68 -9.96
C GLY A 31 -3.36 -15.15 -9.92
N ARG A 32 -3.00 -14.45 -11.01
CA ARG A 32 -3.15 -12.99 -11.11
C ARG A 32 -4.62 -12.62 -11.05
N LEU A 33 -5.01 -11.77 -10.11
CA LEU A 33 -6.40 -11.34 -9.94
C LEU A 33 -6.55 -9.88 -10.36
N LEU A 34 -7.42 -9.63 -11.33
CA LEU A 34 -7.65 -8.29 -11.88
C LEU A 34 -9.11 -7.88 -11.68
N ILE A 35 -9.30 -6.69 -11.12
CA ILE A 35 -10.56 -6.03 -10.83
C ILE A 35 -10.51 -4.70 -11.59
N GLU A 36 -11.41 -4.49 -12.54
CA GLU A 36 -11.40 -3.31 -13.41
C GLU A 36 -12.71 -2.53 -13.26
N GLN A 37 -12.64 -1.38 -12.59
CA GLN A 37 -13.74 -0.42 -12.38
C GLN A 37 -15.06 -1.05 -11.86
N VAL A 38 -14.94 -1.96 -10.90
CA VAL A 38 -16.06 -2.75 -10.39
C VAL A 38 -16.95 -1.95 -9.44
N SER A 39 -18.22 -1.76 -9.84
CA SER A 39 -19.31 -1.36 -8.95
C SER A 39 -20.19 -2.55 -8.61
N ILE A 40 -20.63 -2.66 -7.35
CA ILE A 40 -21.58 -3.68 -6.90
C ILE A 40 -22.76 -3.01 -6.20
N GLU A 41 -23.96 -3.26 -6.73
CA GLU A 41 -25.23 -2.88 -6.14
C GLU A 41 -25.86 -4.09 -5.42
N VAL A 42 -26.46 -3.87 -4.25
CA VAL A 42 -27.19 -4.90 -3.49
C VAL A 42 -28.61 -4.40 -3.21
N GLY A 43 -29.61 -5.29 -3.34
CA GLY A 43 -31.02 -4.97 -3.18
C GLY A 43 -31.83 -5.18 -4.47
N GLN A 44 -33.13 -4.89 -4.43
CA GLN A 44 -34.04 -5.03 -5.58
C GLN A 44 -34.90 -3.77 -5.77
N GLY A 45 -35.24 -3.47 -7.02
CA GLY A 45 -36.04 -2.29 -7.39
C GLY A 45 -35.47 -1.00 -6.82
N ASN A 46 -36.35 -0.17 -6.24
CA ASN A 46 -35.99 1.12 -5.64
C ASN A 46 -35.18 1.01 -4.33
N ALA A 47 -34.94 -0.21 -3.82
CA ALA A 47 -34.13 -0.46 -2.63
C ALA A 47 -32.69 -0.92 -2.96
N ARG A 48 -32.22 -0.69 -4.20
CA ARG A 48 -30.82 -0.92 -4.57
C ARG A 48 -29.92 0.12 -3.88
N VAL A 49 -28.86 -0.37 -3.24
CA VAL A 49 -27.80 0.44 -2.65
C VAL A 49 -26.49 0.09 -3.35
N GLU A 50 -25.74 1.09 -3.81
CA GLU A 50 -24.36 0.90 -4.27
C GLU A 50 -23.47 0.64 -3.05
N VAL A 51 -22.91 -0.56 -2.97
CA VAL A 51 -22.08 -1.03 -1.84
C VAL A 51 -20.59 -0.89 -2.15
N LEU A 52 -20.23 -1.02 -3.43
CA LEU A 52 -18.89 -0.77 -3.96
C LEU A 52 -19.03 0.05 -5.24
N ARG A 53 -18.11 0.99 -5.45
CA ARG A 53 -18.09 1.87 -6.61
C ARG A 53 -16.72 1.88 -7.28
N GLU A 54 -16.68 1.60 -8.58
CA GLU A 54 -15.51 1.79 -9.48
C GLU A 54 -14.18 1.19 -8.97
N VAL A 55 -14.24 0.11 -8.17
CA VAL A 55 -13.08 -0.51 -7.53
C VAL A 55 -12.13 -1.08 -8.58
N THR A 56 -10.84 -0.75 -8.50
CA THR A 56 -9.80 -1.27 -9.40
C THR A 56 -8.63 -1.81 -8.60
N ILE A 57 -8.23 -3.06 -8.84
CA ILE A 57 -7.14 -3.78 -8.16
C ILE A 57 -6.47 -4.71 -9.18
N ASP A 58 -5.15 -4.68 -9.25
CA ASP A 58 -4.34 -5.65 -10.01
C ASP A 58 -3.41 -6.35 -9.03
N ALA A 59 -3.69 -7.63 -8.76
CA ALA A 59 -2.94 -8.47 -7.83
C ALA A 59 -2.06 -9.45 -8.60
N ALA A 60 -0.75 -9.39 -8.38
CA ALA A 60 0.20 -10.29 -9.02
C ALA A 60 0.08 -11.74 -8.50
N PRO A 61 0.55 -12.74 -9.29
CA PRO A 61 0.74 -14.12 -8.83
C PRO A 61 1.46 -14.21 -7.48
N GLY A 62 0.83 -14.83 -6.48
CA GLY A 62 1.38 -14.98 -5.14
C GLY A 62 1.40 -13.68 -4.31
N GLU A 63 0.87 -12.58 -4.83
CA GLU A 63 0.61 -11.38 -4.04
C GLU A 63 -0.52 -11.65 -3.03
N PHE A 64 -0.40 -10.97 -1.90
CA PHE A 64 -1.28 -11.12 -0.76
C PHE A 64 -2.00 -9.77 -0.61
N ILE A 65 -3.33 -9.77 -0.43
CA ILE A 65 -4.08 -8.52 -0.27
C ILE A 65 -4.98 -8.60 0.96
N CYS A 66 -4.83 -7.64 1.86
CA CYS A 66 -5.70 -7.40 3.00
C CYS A 66 -6.55 -6.14 2.74
N LEU A 67 -7.88 -6.29 2.87
CA LEU A 67 -8.88 -5.24 2.62
C LEU A 67 -9.27 -4.59 3.95
N LEU A 68 -8.89 -3.33 4.15
CA LEU A 68 -9.24 -2.57 5.35
C LEU A 68 -10.42 -1.62 5.11
N GLY A 69 -11.24 -1.43 6.15
CA GLY A 69 -12.36 -0.49 6.15
C GLY A 69 -13.38 -0.81 7.25
N PRO A 70 -14.30 0.11 7.56
CA PRO A 70 -15.31 -0.09 8.62
C PRO A 70 -16.27 -1.25 8.31
N SER A 71 -17.06 -1.69 9.29
CA SER A 71 -18.12 -2.66 9.02
C SER A 71 -19.16 -2.06 8.05
N GLY A 72 -19.74 -2.89 7.19
CA GLY A 72 -20.66 -2.47 6.13
C GLY A 72 -20.00 -1.87 4.86
N CYS A 73 -18.69 -1.63 4.81
CA CYS A 73 -18.02 -1.00 3.66
C CYS A 73 -17.80 -1.92 2.43
N GLY A 74 -18.57 -3.00 2.29
CA GLY A 74 -18.55 -3.88 1.11
C GLY A 74 -17.44 -4.94 1.01
N LYS A 75 -16.61 -5.15 2.04
CA LYS A 75 -15.50 -6.14 1.99
C LYS A 75 -15.96 -7.57 1.66
N SER A 76 -16.87 -8.11 2.47
CA SER A 76 -17.45 -9.45 2.24
C SER A 76 -18.27 -9.52 0.94
N THR A 77 -18.81 -8.39 0.47
CA THR A 77 -19.44 -8.25 -0.85
C THR A 77 -18.41 -8.41 -1.98
N LEU A 78 -17.22 -7.80 -1.86
CA LEU A 78 -16.13 -7.97 -2.80
C LEU A 78 -15.61 -9.41 -2.79
N LEU A 79 -15.36 -10.00 -1.61
CA LEU A 79 -14.97 -11.41 -1.48
C LEU A 79 -16.02 -12.36 -2.08
N GLY A 80 -17.31 -12.07 -1.88
CA GLY A 80 -18.42 -12.80 -2.50
C GLY A 80 -18.39 -12.72 -4.04
N ALA A 81 -18.08 -11.55 -4.61
CA ALA A 81 -17.95 -11.37 -6.05
C ALA A 81 -16.70 -12.08 -6.62
N LEU A 82 -15.56 -11.98 -5.93
CA LEU A 82 -14.32 -12.67 -6.27
C LEU A 82 -14.45 -14.19 -6.18
N ALA A 83 -15.18 -14.71 -5.20
CA ALA A 83 -15.53 -16.12 -5.13
C ALA A 83 -16.44 -16.53 -6.30
N GLY A 84 -17.20 -15.60 -6.89
CA GLY A 84 -18.16 -15.82 -7.97
C GLY A 84 -19.61 -15.97 -7.50
N HIS A 85 -19.90 -15.68 -6.23
CA HIS A 85 -21.25 -15.71 -5.65
C HIS A 85 -22.08 -14.45 -5.98
N LEU A 86 -21.42 -13.34 -6.33
CA LEU A 86 -22.07 -12.09 -6.73
C LEU A 86 -21.54 -11.66 -8.09
N ARG A 87 -22.41 -11.12 -8.95
CA ARG A 87 -22.00 -10.48 -10.20
C ARG A 87 -21.90 -8.98 -9.99
N PRO A 88 -20.85 -8.31 -10.49
CA PRO A 88 -20.76 -6.86 -10.43
C PRO A 88 -21.83 -6.22 -11.33
N ALA A 89 -22.27 -5.01 -10.96
CA ALA A 89 -23.22 -4.23 -11.76
C ALA A 89 -22.52 -3.50 -12.92
N ARG A 90 -21.24 -3.15 -12.74
CA ARG A 90 -20.34 -2.54 -13.74
C ARG A 90 -18.92 -3.04 -13.51
N GLY A 91 -18.06 -2.93 -14.52
CA GLY A 91 -16.67 -3.38 -14.46
C GLY A 91 -16.51 -4.90 -14.61
N GLU A 92 -15.27 -5.36 -14.57
CA GLU A 92 -14.92 -6.76 -14.78
C GLU A 92 -14.06 -7.35 -13.66
N LEU A 93 -14.22 -8.66 -13.44
CA LEU A 93 -13.42 -9.48 -12.53
C LEU A 93 -12.76 -10.59 -13.34
N ARG A 94 -11.43 -10.71 -13.26
CA ARG A 94 -10.64 -11.66 -14.06
C ARG A 94 -9.61 -12.40 -13.19
N LEU A 95 -9.40 -13.69 -13.48
CA LEU A 95 -8.35 -14.53 -12.92
C LEU A 95 -7.47 -15.05 -14.06
N ASP A 96 -6.17 -14.75 -14.05
CA ASP A 96 -5.22 -15.04 -15.14
C ASP A 96 -5.75 -14.62 -16.53
N GLY A 97 -6.50 -13.50 -16.57
CA GLY A 97 -7.13 -12.95 -17.78
C GLY A 97 -8.52 -13.52 -18.13
N ALA A 98 -8.97 -14.59 -17.49
CA ALA A 98 -10.29 -15.19 -17.71
C ALA A 98 -11.37 -14.58 -16.78
N LEU A 99 -12.55 -14.28 -17.32
CA LEU A 99 -13.66 -13.67 -16.55
C LEU A 99 -14.20 -14.58 -15.42
N ILE A 100 -14.40 -14.01 -14.24
CA ILE A 100 -15.03 -14.68 -13.09
C ILE A 100 -16.55 -14.67 -13.27
N GLY A 101 -17.09 -15.72 -13.91
CA GLY A 101 -18.52 -15.86 -14.21
C GLY A 101 -19.38 -16.55 -13.14
N GLY A 102 -18.76 -17.22 -12.17
CA GLY A 102 -19.42 -18.03 -11.14
C GLY A 102 -18.41 -18.80 -10.27
N PRO A 103 -18.86 -19.52 -9.22
CA PRO A 103 -17.97 -20.19 -8.27
C PRO A 103 -17.11 -21.29 -8.90
N ASP A 104 -15.85 -21.38 -8.50
CA ASP A 104 -14.87 -22.33 -9.07
C ASP A 104 -13.84 -22.78 -8.00
N PRO A 105 -13.44 -24.08 -7.95
CA PRO A 105 -12.42 -24.58 -7.04
C PRO A 105 -11.03 -23.92 -7.14
N GLU A 106 -10.69 -23.22 -8.23
CA GLU A 106 -9.46 -22.43 -8.33
C GLU A 106 -9.46 -21.19 -7.41
N ARG A 107 -10.61 -20.83 -6.82
CA ARG A 107 -10.73 -19.72 -5.86
C ARG A 107 -11.31 -20.26 -4.55
N GLY A 108 -10.42 -20.57 -3.61
CA GLY A 108 -10.77 -21.07 -2.29
C GLY A 108 -11.33 -19.96 -1.40
N LEU A 109 -12.36 -20.24 -0.60
CA LEU A 109 -12.97 -19.28 0.32
C LEU A 109 -13.04 -19.85 1.75
N VAL A 110 -12.50 -19.11 2.71
CA VAL A 110 -12.63 -19.34 4.16
C VAL A 110 -13.55 -18.26 4.73
N PHE A 111 -14.53 -18.65 5.55
CA PHE A 111 -15.49 -17.72 6.15
C PHE A 111 -15.19 -17.42 7.62
N GLN A 112 -15.77 -16.32 8.14
CA GLN A 112 -15.72 -15.92 9.54
C GLN A 112 -16.39 -16.96 10.47
N GLN A 113 -17.51 -17.54 10.02
CA GLN A 113 -18.21 -18.60 10.73
C GLN A 113 -17.77 -19.96 10.21
N HIS A 114 -17.26 -20.83 11.09
CA HIS A 114 -16.69 -22.12 10.69
C HIS A 114 -17.66 -22.96 9.84
N THR A 115 -17.36 -23.17 8.56
CA THR A 115 -18.25 -23.92 7.64
C THR A 115 -18.03 -25.43 7.66
N LEU A 116 -17.32 -25.95 8.68
CA LEU A 116 -17.06 -27.38 8.84
C LEU A 116 -18.35 -28.19 8.96
N PHE A 117 -18.40 -29.35 8.30
CA PHE A 117 -19.52 -30.28 8.44
C PHE A 117 -19.48 -30.92 9.85
N PRO A 118 -20.45 -30.64 10.74
CA PRO A 118 -20.36 -31.07 12.14
C PRO A 118 -20.51 -32.60 12.32
N TRP A 119 -21.10 -33.28 11.34
CA TRP A 119 -21.25 -34.75 11.28
C TRP A 119 -20.09 -35.46 10.56
N LYS A 120 -18.97 -34.78 10.32
CA LYS A 120 -17.76 -35.35 9.69
C LYS A 120 -16.56 -35.23 10.61
N THR A 121 -15.64 -36.19 10.51
CA THR A 121 -14.34 -36.09 11.17
C THR A 121 -13.49 -34.95 10.56
N VAL A 122 -12.36 -34.60 11.18
CA VAL A 122 -11.35 -33.71 10.59
C VAL A 122 -10.90 -34.24 9.23
N LEU A 123 -10.56 -35.53 9.15
CA LEU A 123 -10.13 -36.19 7.92
C LEU A 123 -11.20 -36.12 6.83
N ASP A 124 -12.47 -36.38 7.17
CA ASP A 124 -13.59 -36.33 6.22
C ASP A 124 -13.96 -34.89 5.81
N ASN A 125 -13.73 -33.90 6.66
CA ASN A 125 -13.89 -32.48 6.32
C ASN A 125 -12.83 -32.05 5.31
N VAL A 126 -11.56 -32.35 5.59
CA VAL A 126 -10.44 -31.98 4.71
C VAL A 126 -10.52 -32.76 3.39
N ALA A 127 -10.70 -34.09 3.41
CA ALA A 127 -10.80 -34.90 2.20
C ALA A 127 -12.06 -34.66 1.34
N TYR A 128 -13.00 -33.80 1.77
CA TYR A 128 -14.28 -33.59 1.10
C TYR A 128 -14.14 -33.04 -0.32
N GLY A 129 -13.25 -32.05 -0.54
CA GLY A 129 -13.04 -31.44 -1.86
C GLY A 129 -12.60 -32.47 -2.91
N LEU A 130 -11.58 -33.26 -2.58
CA LEU A 130 -11.09 -34.35 -3.42
C LEU A 130 -12.15 -35.45 -3.63
N LYS A 131 -12.97 -35.75 -2.61
CA LYS A 131 -14.11 -36.68 -2.77
C LYS A 131 -15.11 -36.18 -3.83
N MET A 132 -15.41 -34.87 -3.86
CA MET A 132 -16.28 -34.28 -4.89
C MET A 132 -15.62 -34.27 -6.28
N LYS A 133 -14.29 -34.13 -6.35
CA LYS A 133 -13.50 -34.28 -7.59
C LYS A 133 -13.36 -35.75 -8.07
N GLY A 134 -13.97 -36.72 -7.39
CA GLY A 134 -13.92 -38.14 -7.76
C GLY A 134 -12.61 -38.86 -7.43
N VAL A 135 -11.72 -38.23 -6.64
CA VAL A 135 -10.43 -38.82 -6.25
C VAL A 135 -10.65 -40.05 -5.35
N ASP A 136 -9.86 -41.09 -5.60
CA ASP A 136 -9.93 -42.35 -4.88
C ASP A 136 -9.71 -42.16 -3.37
N ARG A 137 -10.20 -43.13 -2.59
CA ARG A 137 -10.22 -43.04 -1.13
C ARG A 137 -8.80 -43.00 -0.52
N ALA A 138 -7.87 -43.80 -1.03
CA ALA A 138 -6.53 -43.91 -0.45
C ALA A 138 -5.72 -42.63 -0.72
N THR A 139 -5.79 -42.10 -1.94
CA THR A 139 -5.15 -40.83 -2.32
C THR A 139 -5.67 -39.65 -1.52
N ARG A 140 -7.00 -39.44 -1.47
CA ARG A 140 -7.54 -38.27 -0.77
C ARG A 140 -7.31 -38.31 0.74
N GLU A 141 -7.34 -39.49 1.37
CA GLU A 141 -7.03 -39.59 2.79
C GLU A 141 -5.53 -39.39 3.08
N ARG A 142 -4.63 -39.79 2.17
CA ARG A 142 -3.19 -39.53 2.28
C ARG A 142 -2.90 -38.02 2.24
N GLU A 143 -3.43 -37.33 1.24
CA GLU A 143 -3.26 -35.88 1.06
C GLU A 143 -3.91 -35.08 2.19
N ALA A 144 -5.10 -35.47 2.64
CA ALA A 144 -5.74 -34.86 3.79
C ALA A 144 -4.92 -35.02 5.08
N ARG A 145 -4.37 -36.21 5.37
CA ARG A 145 -3.46 -36.41 6.53
C ARG A 145 -2.21 -35.52 6.45
N GLN A 146 -1.62 -35.38 5.25
CA GLN A 146 -0.46 -34.50 5.05
C GLN A 146 -0.79 -33.04 5.39
N LEU A 147 -1.91 -32.51 4.89
CA LEU A 147 -2.34 -31.14 5.20
C LEU A 147 -2.75 -30.95 6.67
N ILE A 148 -3.40 -31.94 7.29
CA ILE A 148 -3.73 -31.95 8.73
C ILE A 148 -2.44 -31.88 9.56
N GLY A 149 -1.39 -32.60 9.16
CA GLY A 149 -0.06 -32.48 9.75
C GLY A 149 0.56 -31.09 9.58
N MET A 150 0.50 -30.53 8.37
CA MET A 150 1.04 -29.18 8.08
C MET A 150 0.36 -28.06 8.90
N VAL A 151 -0.93 -28.18 9.21
CA VAL A 151 -1.64 -27.22 10.08
C VAL A 151 -1.55 -27.55 11.58
N GLY A 152 -0.63 -28.44 11.97
CA GLY A 152 -0.36 -28.77 13.38
C GLY A 152 -1.52 -29.49 14.08
N LEU A 153 -2.23 -30.38 13.37
CA LEU A 153 -3.37 -31.15 13.87
C LEU A 153 -3.20 -32.67 13.72
N ALA A 154 -1.97 -33.15 13.55
CA ALA A 154 -1.67 -34.58 13.58
C ALA A 154 -2.18 -35.22 14.89
N GLY A 155 -2.87 -36.37 14.78
CA GLY A 155 -3.54 -37.04 15.90
C GLY A 155 -4.99 -36.60 16.16
N PHE A 156 -5.50 -35.58 15.45
CA PHE A 156 -6.89 -35.12 15.54
C PHE A 156 -7.77 -35.56 14.36
N GLU A 157 -7.24 -36.39 13.43
CA GLU A 157 -7.87 -36.80 12.17
C GLU A 157 -9.29 -37.36 12.37
N HIS A 158 -9.52 -38.09 13.46
CA HIS A 158 -10.77 -38.80 13.75
C HIS A 158 -11.74 -38.03 14.65
N ARG A 159 -11.38 -36.81 15.10
CA ARG A 159 -12.25 -35.96 15.91
C ARG A 159 -13.30 -35.26 15.07
N TYR A 160 -14.45 -34.93 15.67
CA TYR A 160 -15.48 -34.09 15.07
C TYR A 160 -15.26 -32.61 15.43
N PRO A 161 -15.73 -31.63 14.63
CA PRO A 161 -15.54 -30.19 14.89
C PRO A 161 -15.89 -29.74 16.31
N ARG A 162 -16.95 -30.30 16.91
CA ARG A 162 -17.38 -30.03 18.30
C ARG A 162 -16.39 -30.44 19.40
N GLU A 163 -15.36 -31.23 19.05
CA GLU A 163 -14.29 -31.67 19.96
C GLU A 163 -13.01 -30.84 19.81
N LEU A 164 -13.04 -29.81 18.97
CA LEU A 164 -11.91 -28.95 18.63
C LEU A 164 -12.16 -27.54 19.17
N SER A 165 -11.11 -26.85 19.65
CA SER A 165 -11.23 -25.41 19.93
C SER A 165 -11.49 -24.62 18.64
N GLY A 166 -12.06 -23.41 18.72
CA GLY A 166 -12.33 -22.59 17.53
C GLY A 166 -11.09 -22.40 16.65
N GLY A 167 -9.94 -22.15 17.27
CA GLY A 167 -8.67 -22.07 16.54
C GLY A 167 -8.17 -23.37 15.91
N MET A 168 -8.59 -24.54 16.41
CA MET A 168 -8.35 -25.81 15.73
C MET A 168 -9.34 -26.01 14.58
N GLN A 169 -10.63 -25.69 14.76
CA GLN A 169 -11.64 -25.72 13.69
C GLN A 169 -11.22 -24.83 12.50
N GLN A 170 -10.72 -23.63 12.79
CA GLN A 170 -10.18 -22.71 11.80
C GLN A 170 -9.04 -23.31 10.96
N ARG A 171 -8.09 -24.00 11.61
CA ARG A 171 -6.99 -24.68 10.92
C ARG A 171 -7.47 -25.86 10.05
N VAL A 172 -8.53 -26.55 10.46
CA VAL A 172 -9.20 -27.58 9.63
C VAL A 172 -9.90 -26.95 8.42
N GLU A 173 -10.51 -25.78 8.56
CA GLU A 173 -11.16 -25.08 7.45
C GLU A 173 -10.14 -24.61 6.40
N ILE A 174 -9.01 -24.03 6.84
CA ILE A 174 -7.88 -23.70 5.97
C ILE A 174 -7.38 -24.96 5.23
N ALA A 175 -7.14 -26.07 5.93
CA ALA A 175 -6.71 -27.33 5.30
C ALA A 175 -7.73 -27.87 4.27
N ARG A 176 -9.04 -27.78 4.57
CA ARG A 176 -10.15 -28.18 3.68
C ARG A 176 -10.22 -27.33 2.42
N VAL A 177 -9.81 -26.06 2.48
CA VAL A 177 -9.73 -25.20 1.28
C VAL A 177 -8.46 -25.51 0.49
N LEU A 178 -7.31 -25.55 1.15
CA LEU A 178 -5.98 -25.75 0.53
C LEU A 178 -5.86 -27.07 -0.25
N ILE A 179 -6.52 -28.14 0.18
CA ILE A 179 -6.49 -29.45 -0.51
C ILE A 179 -7.00 -29.40 -1.95
N ASN A 180 -7.76 -28.37 -2.33
CA ASN A 180 -8.23 -28.23 -3.71
C ASN A 180 -7.16 -27.63 -4.63
N HIS A 181 -6.01 -27.22 -4.09
CA HIS A 181 -4.96 -26.43 -4.74
C HIS A 181 -5.51 -25.18 -5.44
N PRO A 182 -6.22 -24.28 -4.72
CA PRO A 182 -6.73 -23.05 -5.30
C PRO A 182 -5.57 -22.14 -5.74
N ARG A 183 -5.77 -21.39 -6.83
CA ARG A 183 -4.83 -20.33 -7.27
C ARG A 183 -4.94 -19.08 -6.41
N VAL A 184 -6.15 -18.79 -5.92
CA VAL A 184 -6.43 -17.64 -5.04
C VAL A 184 -7.11 -18.14 -3.77
N LEU A 185 -6.59 -17.72 -2.61
CA LEU A 185 -7.20 -17.98 -1.31
C LEU A 185 -7.85 -16.70 -0.80
N LEU A 186 -9.18 -16.69 -0.77
CA LEU A 186 -10.02 -15.64 -0.23
C LEU A 186 -10.38 -15.99 1.22
N MET A 187 -10.29 -15.05 2.15
CA MET A 187 -10.57 -15.31 3.56
C MET A 187 -11.30 -14.12 4.20
N ASP A 188 -12.38 -14.39 4.90
CA ASP A 188 -13.13 -13.41 5.70
C ASP A 188 -12.89 -13.72 7.19
N GLU A 189 -12.27 -12.79 7.93
CA GLU A 189 -11.94 -12.90 9.36
C GLU A 189 -11.31 -14.24 9.86
N PRO A 190 -10.30 -14.82 9.19
CA PRO A 190 -9.85 -16.20 9.44
C PRO A 190 -9.11 -16.46 10.76
N PHE A 191 -9.09 -15.55 11.74
CA PHE A 191 -8.32 -15.71 12.99
C PHE A 191 -9.01 -15.21 14.28
N GLY A 192 -10.26 -14.72 14.25
CA GLY A 192 -10.92 -14.10 15.41
C GLY A 192 -11.19 -14.98 16.65
N ALA A 193 -10.72 -16.23 16.65
CA ALA A 193 -10.84 -17.20 17.75
C ALA A 193 -9.48 -17.81 18.18
N LEU A 194 -8.35 -17.20 17.81
CA LEU A 194 -6.99 -17.74 17.96
C LEU A 194 -6.05 -16.95 18.88
N ASP A 195 -6.56 -15.97 19.63
CA ASP A 195 -5.84 -14.91 20.35
C ASP A 195 -4.94 -15.33 21.55
N ALA A 196 -4.22 -16.46 21.46
CA ALA A 196 -3.40 -16.97 22.57
C ALA A 196 -1.98 -17.46 22.23
N LEU A 197 -1.61 -17.75 20.98
CA LEU A 197 -0.27 -18.32 20.66
C LEU A 197 0.39 -17.77 19.38
N SER A 198 1.71 -17.70 19.45
CA SER A 198 2.67 -16.83 18.73
C SER A 198 2.86 -16.97 17.21
N THR A 199 3.14 -15.82 16.59
CA THR A 199 4.27 -15.54 15.67
C THR A 199 4.67 -16.58 14.61
N ALA A 200 4.33 -16.29 13.34
CA ALA A 200 5.26 -16.23 12.18
C ALA A 200 4.44 -16.13 10.87
N GLY A 201 4.78 -15.20 9.98
CA GLY A 201 4.13 -15.11 8.66
C GLY A 201 4.11 -13.70 8.09
N ALA A 202 4.12 -13.62 6.76
CA ALA A 202 4.28 -12.41 5.99
C ALA A 202 2.96 -11.95 5.34
N LEU A 203 2.62 -10.66 5.49
CA LEU A 203 1.40 -9.92 5.17
C LEU A 203 1.63 -8.71 4.27
N THR A 204 0.77 -8.56 3.25
CA THR A 204 0.64 -7.38 2.37
C THR A 204 -0.80 -6.84 2.40
N ILE A 205 -0.98 -5.51 2.40
CA ILE A 205 -2.28 -4.82 2.47
C ILE A 205 -2.51 -4.03 1.19
N THR A 206 -3.76 -3.95 0.69
CA THR A 206 -4.24 -2.97 -0.33
C THR A 206 -5.78 -2.85 -0.27
N GLY A 207 -6.38 -1.64 -0.14
CA GLY A 207 -7.82 -1.47 -0.39
C GLY A 207 -8.47 -0.15 0.06
N THR A 208 -9.31 0.44 -0.80
CA THR A 208 -10.12 1.65 -0.54
C THR A 208 -11.62 1.33 -0.45
N ALA A 209 -12.36 2.06 0.40
CA ALA A 209 -13.82 2.01 0.43
C ALA A 209 -14.42 3.39 0.74
N SER A 210 -15.32 3.88 -0.13
CA SER A 210 -16.02 5.16 0.01
C SER A 210 -17.39 5.00 0.68
N ASN A 211 -17.75 5.89 1.62
CA ASN A 211 -19.10 5.95 2.20
C ASN A 211 -19.77 7.31 1.92
N PRO A 212 -20.87 7.36 1.16
CA PRO A 212 -21.65 8.57 0.93
C PRO A 212 -22.92 8.63 1.81
N SER A 213 -22.79 8.82 3.13
CA SER A 213 -23.90 9.24 4.00
C SER A 213 -23.44 9.73 5.39
N ALA A 214 -24.12 10.76 5.90
CA ALA A 214 -23.89 11.34 7.21
C ALA A 214 -24.69 10.65 8.34
N SER A 215 -24.37 11.04 9.58
CA SER A 215 -25.02 10.68 10.86
C SER A 215 -24.60 9.37 11.55
N THR A 216 -23.90 9.56 12.67
CA THR A 216 -23.90 8.77 13.91
C THR A 216 -24.13 7.25 13.82
N TYR A 217 -23.06 6.44 13.91
CA TYR A 217 -23.20 5.01 14.18
C TYR A 217 -22.24 4.46 15.25
N ARG A 218 -22.74 3.47 16.01
CA ARG A 218 -22.00 2.81 17.11
C ARG A 218 -21.15 1.64 16.60
N ASN A 219 -20.08 1.40 17.34
CA ASN A 219 -19.00 0.45 17.06
C ASN A 219 -19.45 -1.03 17.09
N GLN A 220 -19.38 -1.71 15.95
CA GLN A 220 -19.09 -3.15 15.83
C GLN A 220 -18.15 -3.36 14.64
N GLN A 221 -17.07 -4.12 14.83
CA GLN A 221 -15.94 -4.22 13.89
C GLN A 221 -16.07 -5.45 12.98
N SER A 222 -15.52 -5.36 11.76
CA SER A 222 -15.37 -6.52 10.87
C SER A 222 -14.12 -6.36 9.98
N THR A 223 -13.26 -7.38 9.90
CA THR A 223 -11.83 -7.28 9.53
C THR A 223 -11.40 -8.36 8.52
N VAL A 224 -11.28 -8.03 7.23
CA VAL A 224 -10.68 -8.97 6.27
C VAL A 224 -9.17 -9.03 6.52
N ALA A 225 -8.80 -9.94 7.40
CA ALA A 225 -7.45 -10.14 7.86
C ALA A 225 -6.72 -11.14 6.95
N LEU A 226 -5.44 -10.90 6.77
CA LEU A 226 -4.52 -11.22 7.86
C LEU A 226 -3.74 -9.92 8.17
N ILE A 227 -2.84 -9.79 9.13
CA ILE A 227 -2.58 -10.54 10.36
C ILE A 227 -2.77 -9.50 11.48
N GLY A 228 -3.37 -9.87 12.61
CA GLY A 228 -3.58 -8.93 13.70
C GLY A 228 -2.37 -8.75 14.62
N SER A 229 -2.38 -7.67 15.40
CA SER A 229 -2.09 -7.79 16.82
C SER A 229 -2.91 -6.77 17.64
N SER A 230 -3.77 -7.30 18.51
CA SER A 230 -4.52 -6.55 19.52
C SER A 230 -3.60 -6.14 20.69
N SER A 231 -2.63 -5.25 20.45
CA SER A 231 -1.74 -4.69 21.49
C SER A 231 -1.02 -3.40 21.05
N ASN A 232 -1.75 -2.33 20.70
CA ASN A 232 -1.22 -0.99 20.35
C ASN A 232 -0.10 -0.94 19.28
N ALA A 233 0.10 -2.05 18.57
CA ALA A 233 1.16 -2.27 17.62
C ALA A 233 0.63 -3.11 16.46
N VAL A 234 1.09 -2.82 15.24
CA VAL A 234 0.73 -3.55 14.02
C VAL A 234 2.03 -3.85 13.27
N THR A 235 2.29 -5.14 12.99
CA THR A 235 3.42 -5.56 12.16
C THR A 235 2.92 -6.09 10.82
N LEU A 236 3.28 -5.40 9.74
CA LEU A 236 3.10 -5.85 8.36
C LEU A 236 4.46 -6.29 7.82
N THR A 237 4.53 -7.40 7.09
CA THR A 237 5.79 -7.92 6.53
C THR A 237 5.49 -8.63 5.22
N GLY A 238 5.61 -8.04 4.04
CA GLY A 238 5.20 -8.66 2.77
C GLY A 238 6.36 -9.03 1.85
N GLY A 239 6.06 -9.58 0.67
CA GLY A 239 7.02 -9.63 -0.43
C GLY A 239 7.27 -8.20 -0.93
N SER A 240 6.32 -7.68 -1.71
CA SER A 240 5.94 -6.27 -1.80
C SER A 240 4.92 -5.91 -0.69
N VAL A 241 4.68 -4.63 -0.42
CA VAL A 241 3.60 -4.13 0.46
C VAL A 241 2.99 -2.84 -0.12
N THR A 242 1.65 -2.72 -0.27
CA THR A 242 1.01 -1.61 -1.04
C THR A 242 -0.20 -0.97 -0.32
N ILE A 243 0.03 -0.21 0.74
CA ILE A 243 -1.04 0.36 1.58
C ILE A 243 -1.76 1.51 0.84
N ASN A 244 -2.86 1.20 0.15
CA ASN A 244 -3.74 2.19 -0.48
C ASN A 244 -4.96 2.48 0.41
N GLY A 245 -5.38 3.75 0.54
CA GLY A 245 -6.51 4.09 1.39
C GLY A 245 -7.16 5.47 1.24
N THR A 246 -8.44 5.52 1.62
CA THR A 246 -9.21 6.73 1.92
C THR A 246 -9.97 6.45 3.22
N ASN A 247 -9.64 7.17 4.31
CA ASN A 247 -10.02 6.87 5.70
C ASN A 247 -9.54 5.50 6.24
N THR A 248 -8.44 4.96 5.70
CA THR A 248 -7.79 3.73 6.19
C THR A 248 -6.93 4.03 7.41
N THR A 249 -7.10 3.28 8.51
CA THR A 249 -6.21 3.34 9.68
C THR A 249 -5.43 2.03 9.83
N VAL A 250 -4.10 2.14 9.92
CA VAL A 250 -3.17 1.08 10.26
C VAL A 250 -2.63 1.40 11.65
N GLY A 251 -2.87 0.52 12.62
CA GLY A 251 -2.46 0.73 14.01
C GLY A 251 -3.62 0.98 14.98
N GLY A 252 -3.27 1.32 16.22
CA GLY A 252 -4.23 1.48 17.32
C GLY A 252 -4.65 2.93 17.47
N ALA A 253 -5.88 3.25 17.06
CA ALA A 253 -6.41 4.62 17.02
C ALA A 253 -6.54 5.27 18.42
N ALA A 254 -5.49 5.93 18.90
CA ALA A 254 -5.46 6.70 20.15
C ALA A 254 -5.93 8.14 19.91
N SER A 255 -7.15 8.27 19.37
CA SER A 255 -7.98 9.48 19.23
C SER A 255 -7.23 10.83 19.22
N THR A 256 -6.77 11.32 18.05
CA THR A 256 -6.40 12.74 17.89
C THR A 256 -6.83 13.35 16.55
N SER A 257 -7.44 14.53 16.64
CA SER A 257 -7.63 15.65 15.68
C SER A 257 -7.88 15.48 14.17
N ASN A 258 -7.45 14.44 13.45
CA ASN A 258 -7.62 14.35 11.99
C ASN A 258 -8.57 13.22 11.56
N GLY A 259 -9.88 13.39 11.82
CA GLY A 259 -10.92 12.42 11.44
C GLY A 259 -10.81 11.89 9.98
N ASN A 260 -10.31 12.73 9.07
CA ASN A 260 -10.40 12.56 7.62
C ASN A 260 -9.07 12.26 6.88
N ALA A 261 -8.00 11.77 7.52
CA ALA A 261 -6.81 11.36 6.73
C ALA A 261 -7.08 10.13 5.84
N ALA A 262 -6.57 10.13 4.61
CA ALA A 262 -6.76 9.03 3.67
C ALA A 262 -6.11 7.72 4.13
N VAL A 263 -4.86 7.80 4.60
CA VAL A 263 -4.16 6.74 5.33
C VAL A 263 -3.62 7.29 6.65
N LYS A 264 -3.90 6.60 7.75
CA LYS A 264 -3.39 6.91 9.10
C LYS A 264 -2.48 5.79 9.58
N LEU A 265 -1.30 6.15 10.05
CA LEU A 265 -0.35 5.26 10.71
C LEU A 265 -0.26 5.72 12.17
N ASP A 266 -1.03 5.08 13.07
CA ASP A 266 -1.20 5.53 14.47
C ASP A 266 -0.73 4.47 15.48
N GLY A 267 0.12 4.87 16.42
CA GLY A 267 0.75 3.95 17.35
C GLY A 267 1.95 3.21 16.74
N LYS A 268 2.29 2.03 17.28
CA LYS A 268 3.54 1.32 16.93
C LYS A 268 3.36 0.50 15.65
N VAL A 269 3.57 1.09 14.49
CA VAL A 269 3.34 0.43 13.19
C VAL A 269 4.67 0.03 12.55
N ASP A 270 5.02 -1.25 12.58
CA ASP A 270 6.21 -1.80 11.91
C ASP A 270 5.79 -2.38 10.53
N ILE A 271 6.36 -1.93 9.41
CA ILE A 271 6.00 -2.32 8.04
C ILE A 271 7.25 -2.74 7.27
N THR A 272 7.30 -3.96 6.75
CA THR A 272 8.47 -4.51 6.06
C THR A 272 8.10 -5.07 4.69
N ALA A 273 8.78 -4.66 3.62
CA ALA A 273 8.87 -5.45 2.40
C ALA A 273 10.14 -6.30 2.47
N SER A 274 10.03 -7.60 2.23
CA SER A 274 11.13 -8.57 2.38
C SER A 274 11.87 -8.84 1.06
N THR A 275 11.20 -8.68 -0.08
CA THR A 275 11.75 -8.99 -1.42
C THR A 275 11.41 -7.96 -2.50
N GLY A 276 10.40 -7.12 -2.29
CA GLY A 276 9.86 -6.17 -3.26
C GLY A 276 9.71 -4.75 -2.73
N ALA A 277 8.90 -3.95 -3.42
CA ALA A 277 8.66 -2.56 -3.07
C ALA A 277 7.70 -2.40 -1.89
N LEU A 278 7.87 -1.33 -1.13
CA LEU A 278 6.91 -0.84 -0.14
C LEU A 278 6.31 0.46 -0.66
N HIS A 279 5.01 0.47 -0.95
CA HIS A 279 4.25 1.64 -1.37
C HIS A 279 3.14 1.96 -0.34
N ILE A 280 2.93 3.24 -0.07
CA ILE A 280 1.84 3.75 0.77
C ILE A 280 1.17 4.89 0.00
N ALA A 281 -0.07 4.72 -0.45
CA ALA A 281 -0.82 5.74 -1.17
C ALA A 281 -2.07 6.19 -0.40
N GLY A 282 -2.18 7.49 -0.12
CA GLY A 282 -3.35 8.11 0.48
C GLY A 282 -3.78 9.32 -0.34
N SER A 283 -5.04 9.32 -0.79
CA SER A 283 -5.64 10.45 -1.50
C SER A 283 -7.04 10.73 -0.94
N ASN A 284 -7.31 11.98 -0.54
CA ASN A 284 -8.60 12.37 -0.01
C ASN A 284 -9.02 13.80 -0.38
N ALA A 285 -10.32 13.99 -0.57
CA ALA A 285 -10.98 15.29 -0.62
C ALA A 285 -11.68 15.55 0.72
N GLY A 286 -11.41 16.71 1.34
CA GLY A 286 -11.90 17.02 2.68
C GLY A 286 -11.04 16.48 3.83
N GLY A 287 -9.76 16.14 3.58
CA GLY A 287 -8.80 15.74 4.60
C GLY A 287 -7.37 15.58 4.09
N ASP A 288 -6.46 15.16 4.98
CA ASP A 288 -5.05 14.92 4.65
C ASP A 288 -4.86 13.64 3.82
N GLY A 289 -3.75 13.53 3.08
CA GLY A 289 -3.43 12.34 2.28
C GLY A 289 -2.93 11.17 3.15
N VAL A 290 -1.72 11.28 3.68
CA VAL A 290 -1.10 10.28 4.56
C VAL A 290 -0.66 10.96 5.86
N TRP A 291 -1.01 10.36 7.00
CA TRP A 291 -0.85 10.95 8.33
C TRP A 291 -0.22 9.96 9.32
N GLY A 292 0.85 10.36 9.99
CA GLY A 292 1.44 9.64 11.13
C GLY A 292 1.12 10.32 12.46
N SER A 293 0.75 9.54 13.49
CA SER A 293 0.38 10.05 14.81
C SER A 293 0.75 9.12 15.97
N GLY A 294 0.45 9.58 17.19
CA GLY A 294 0.73 8.87 18.42
C GLY A 294 2.16 9.10 18.93
N THR A 295 2.45 8.59 20.12
CA THR A 295 3.76 8.67 20.79
C THR A 295 4.69 7.49 20.47
N ALA A 296 4.24 6.57 19.60
CA ALA A 296 5.00 5.40 19.20
C ALA A 296 5.51 5.55 17.76
N ALA A 297 6.63 4.89 17.47
CA ALA A 297 7.26 5.00 16.16
C ALA A 297 6.56 4.14 15.11
N VAL A 298 6.35 4.73 13.93
CA VAL A 298 6.09 4.03 12.69
C VAL A 298 7.44 3.66 12.07
N ARG A 299 7.64 2.40 11.72
CA ARG A 299 8.90 1.90 11.16
C ARG A 299 8.67 1.25 9.81
N LEU A 300 9.45 1.62 8.82
CA LEU A 300 9.38 1.08 7.45
C LEU A 300 10.68 0.33 7.13
N SER A 301 10.58 -0.74 6.35
CA SER A 301 11.73 -1.55 5.92
C SER A 301 11.48 -2.08 4.51
N ALA A 302 12.51 -2.11 3.68
CA ALA A 302 12.52 -2.68 2.34
C ALA A 302 13.97 -3.11 2.00
N PRO A 303 14.20 -3.94 0.97
CA PRO A 303 15.57 -4.26 0.54
C PRO A 303 16.30 -2.99 0.10
N ALA A 304 17.59 -2.85 0.43
CA ALA A 304 18.33 -1.59 0.28
C ALA A 304 18.40 -1.03 -1.17
N ALA A 305 18.18 -1.86 -2.19
CA ALA A 305 18.15 -1.47 -3.60
C ALA A 305 16.75 -1.05 -4.10
N ILE A 306 15.70 -1.22 -3.30
CA ILE A 306 14.31 -0.99 -3.70
C ILE A 306 13.78 0.23 -2.93
N PRO A 307 13.22 1.25 -3.60
CA PRO A 307 12.70 2.42 -2.92
C PRO A 307 11.43 2.10 -2.14
N ILE A 308 11.32 2.72 -0.97
CA ILE A 308 10.06 2.89 -0.24
C ILE A 308 9.37 4.11 -0.83
N GLN A 309 8.12 3.97 -1.26
CA GLN A 309 7.36 5.03 -1.92
C GLN A 309 6.16 5.44 -1.06
N ILE A 310 5.96 6.74 -0.91
CA ILE A 310 4.78 7.32 -0.26
C ILE A 310 4.15 8.33 -1.22
N SER A 311 2.86 8.18 -1.50
CA SER A 311 2.09 9.04 -2.40
C SER A 311 0.91 9.63 -1.63
N ALA A 312 0.90 10.95 -1.41
CA ALA A 312 0.07 11.56 -0.38
C ALA A 312 -0.60 12.85 -0.88
N GLN A 313 -1.89 12.78 -1.22
CA GLN A 313 -2.63 13.85 -1.88
C GLN A 313 -3.79 14.39 -1.02
N ALA A 314 -3.76 15.70 -0.76
CA ALA A 314 -4.87 16.46 -0.22
C ALA A 314 -5.57 17.20 -1.36
N LEU A 315 -6.73 16.69 -1.78
CA LEU A 315 -7.48 17.15 -2.96
C LEU A 315 -8.49 18.29 -2.67
N ASP A 316 -8.56 18.78 -1.43
CA ASP A 316 -9.45 19.89 -1.06
C ASP A 316 -8.84 21.26 -1.43
N THR A 317 -9.54 21.99 -2.31
CA THR A 317 -9.16 23.34 -2.78
C THR A 317 -9.58 24.47 -1.83
N VAL A 318 -10.35 24.17 -0.76
CA VAL A 318 -10.97 25.15 0.14
C VAL A 318 -10.36 25.09 1.54
N SER A 319 -10.31 23.91 2.16
CA SER A 319 -9.94 23.77 3.58
C SER A 319 -8.43 23.77 3.83
N GLY A 320 -7.63 23.44 2.81
CA GLY A 320 -6.16 23.53 2.84
C GLY A 320 -5.45 22.48 3.70
N TYR A 321 -5.76 21.21 3.46
CA TYR A 321 -5.16 20.04 4.13
C TYR A 321 -3.73 19.73 3.64
N THR A 322 -3.04 18.85 4.37
CA THR A 322 -1.65 18.44 4.08
C THR A 322 -1.63 17.15 3.28
N GLY A 323 -0.80 17.06 2.25
CA GLY A 323 -0.56 15.80 1.53
C GLY A 323 0.02 14.74 2.46
N PHE A 324 1.26 14.94 2.92
CA PHE A 324 1.96 14.07 3.87
C PHE A 324 2.24 14.79 5.20
N TYR A 325 1.78 14.22 6.32
CA TYR A 325 1.93 14.81 7.66
C TYR A 325 2.49 13.82 8.68
N ILE A 326 3.45 14.26 9.48
CA ILE A 326 3.94 13.54 10.67
C ILE A 326 3.61 14.39 11.90
N GLY A 327 2.85 13.84 12.86
CA GLY A 327 2.41 14.54 14.06
C GLY A 327 3.49 14.76 15.12
N GLY A 328 3.23 15.70 16.04
CA GLY A 328 4.20 16.21 17.02
C GLY A 328 4.97 15.16 17.85
N PRO A 329 4.31 14.14 18.42
CA PRO A 329 5.03 13.08 19.14
C PRO A 329 5.36 11.85 18.27
N ALA A 330 4.99 11.86 16.98
CA ALA A 330 5.17 10.73 16.09
C ALA A 330 6.60 10.70 15.54
N THR A 331 7.07 9.52 15.15
CA THR A 331 8.33 9.37 14.42
C THR A 331 8.16 8.31 13.34
N LEU A 332 8.49 8.66 12.10
CA LEU A 332 8.63 7.72 10.99
C LEU A 332 10.12 7.35 10.85
N SER A 333 10.45 6.07 10.84
CA SER A 333 11.82 5.58 10.72
C SER A 333 11.97 4.51 9.65
N VAL A 334 12.82 4.73 8.65
CA VAL A 334 13.27 3.66 7.77
C VAL A 334 14.38 2.87 8.49
N LEU A 335 14.29 1.54 8.54
CA LEU A 335 15.22 0.68 9.28
C LEU A 335 16.36 0.10 8.43
N THR A 336 16.40 0.46 7.15
CA THR A 336 17.35 -0.04 6.16
C THR A 336 17.96 1.11 5.37
N LEU A 337 18.90 0.81 4.48
CA LEU A 337 19.45 1.77 3.52
C LEU A 337 18.54 2.01 2.29
N ALA A 338 17.32 1.45 2.27
CA ALA A 338 16.37 1.66 1.20
C ALA A 338 16.06 3.16 1.02
N PRO A 339 16.11 3.71 -0.21
CA PRO A 339 15.73 5.10 -0.47
C PRO A 339 14.27 5.35 -0.12
N LEU A 340 13.96 6.48 0.52
CA LEU A 340 12.58 6.93 0.72
C LEU A 340 12.21 7.97 -0.34
N GLN A 341 11.10 7.73 -1.06
CA GLN A 341 10.54 8.63 -2.05
C GLN A 341 9.16 9.09 -1.58
N ILE A 342 8.96 10.39 -1.37
CA ILE A 342 7.68 10.98 -0.96
C ILE A 342 7.19 11.91 -2.08
N SER A 343 6.08 11.55 -2.69
CA SER A 343 5.31 12.41 -3.59
C SER A 343 4.12 12.98 -2.83
N ALA A 344 4.07 14.29 -2.62
CA ALA A 344 3.01 14.92 -1.84
C ALA A 344 2.30 16.07 -2.58
N GLU A 345 1.03 16.30 -2.29
CA GLU A 345 0.26 17.36 -2.93
C GLU A 345 -0.71 18.00 -1.94
N SER A 346 -0.79 19.34 -1.97
CA SER A 346 -1.92 20.09 -1.46
C SER A 346 -2.42 20.99 -2.58
N GLN A 347 -3.69 20.82 -3.00
CA GLN A 347 -4.29 21.63 -4.08
C GLN A 347 -4.30 23.14 -3.76
N VAL A 348 -4.18 23.52 -2.48
CA VAL A 348 -4.01 24.91 -2.06
C VAL A 348 -2.51 25.25 -2.04
N ALA A 349 -2.03 25.95 -3.06
CA ALA A 349 -0.60 26.25 -3.22
C ALA A 349 0.06 26.95 -2.00
N THR A 350 -0.69 27.73 -1.23
CA THR A 350 -0.20 28.40 0.01
C THR A 350 -0.13 27.47 1.23
N ARG A 351 -0.43 26.18 1.09
CA ARG A 351 -0.41 25.18 2.17
C ARG A 351 0.78 24.24 2.04
N ARG A 352 1.01 23.48 3.11
CA ARG A 352 2.08 22.50 3.21
C ARG A 352 1.62 21.24 2.47
N ALA A 353 2.31 20.85 1.42
CA ALA A 353 2.16 19.53 0.82
C ALA A 353 2.80 18.48 1.73
N LEU A 354 3.96 18.80 2.30
CA LEU A 354 4.63 18.01 3.33
C LEU A 354 4.79 18.84 4.60
N TRP A 355 4.35 18.30 5.74
CA TRP A 355 4.57 18.90 7.05
C TRP A 355 5.09 17.87 8.06
N ASN A 356 6.36 17.97 8.43
CA ASN A 356 6.96 17.16 9.48
C ASN A 356 6.95 17.90 10.82
N LYS A 357 6.04 17.52 11.72
CA LYS A 357 5.94 18.07 13.08
C LYS A 357 6.65 17.21 14.14
N GLY A 358 7.06 15.99 13.77
CA GLY A 358 7.77 15.02 14.62
C GLY A 358 9.06 14.50 13.97
N GLY A 359 9.40 13.23 14.17
CA GLY A 359 10.64 12.67 13.60
C GLY A 359 10.47 12.07 12.21
N LEU A 360 11.40 12.35 11.29
CA LEU A 360 11.64 11.53 10.09
C LEU A 360 13.11 11.07 10.08
N ILE A 361 13.32 9.76 10.17
CA ILE A 361 14.65 9.13 10.20
C ILE A 361 14.79 8.24 8.97
N VAL A 362 15.80 8.50 8.13
CA VAL A 362 16.08 7.71 6.91
C VAL A 362 17.59 7.47 6.79
N PRO A 363 18.09 6.25 7.07
CA PRO A 363 19.51 5.91 6.89
C PRO A 363 19.96 5.99 5.42
N GLY A 364 19.06 5.65 4.48
CA GLY A 364 19.27 5.77 3.04
C GLY A 364 19.08 7.19 2.49
N ALA A 365 18.92 7.29 1.17
CA ALA A 365 18.62 8.55 0.48
C ALA A 365 17.14 8.97 0.66
N LEU A 366 16.87 10.27 0.56
CA LEU A 366 15.51 10.84 0.61
C LEU A 366 15.23 11.63 -0.67
N SER A 367 14.06 11.41 -1.27
CA SER A 367 13.52 12.29 -2.31
C SER A 367 12.13 12.77 -1.92
N ILE A 368 11.89 14.08 -1.94
CA ILE A 368 10.59 14.71 -1.76
C ILE A 368 10.26 15.47 -3.03
N THR A 369 9.11 15.18 -3.62
CA THR A 369 8.55 15.93 -4.76
C THR A 369 7.15 16.39 -4.38
N THR A 370 6.89 17.69 -4.49
CA THR A 370 5.54 18.25 -4.35
C THR A 370 5.05 18.79 -5.68
N ALA A 371 3.84 18.36 -6.08
CA ALA A 371 3.20 18.84 -7.32
C ALA A 371 2.58 20.23 -7.12
N ALA A 372 2.05 20.49 -5.91
CA ALA A 372 1.63 21.79 -5.42
C ALA A 372 1.74 21.80 -3.89
N GLY A 373 2.14 22.94 -3.32
CA GLY A 373 2.30 23.17 -1.89
C GLY A 373 3.74 23.02 -1.37
N MET A 374 3.96 23.56 -0.17
CA MET A 374 5.29 23.73 0.46
C MET A 374 5.79 22.45 1.17
N VAL A 375 7.10 22.36 1.38
CA VAL A 375 7.75 21.38 2.27
C VAL A 375 8.17 22.10 3.55
N ALA A 376 7.73 21.67 4.73
CA ALA A 376 8.07 22.34 5.98
C ALA A 376 8.24 21.40 7.19
N ASP A 377 9.07 21.81 8.15
CA ASP A 377 9.12 21.23 9.49
C ASP A 377 8.33 22.08 10.52
N ASP A 378 8.54 21.80 11.82
CA ASP A 378 7.98 22.56 12.94
C ASP A 378 8.99 22.59 14.10
N THR A 379 9.18 23.75 14.72
CA THR A 379 10.01 23.91 15.93
C THR A 379 9.27 23.54 17.21
N THR A 380 7.93 23.51 17.19
CA THR A 380 7.07 23.50 18.38
C THR A 380 7.03 22.13 19.09
N PHE A 381 7.21 21.03 18.36
CA PHE A 381 7.14 19.66 18.89
C PHE A 381 8.38 18.81 18.55
N GLY A 382 9.44 19.44 18.04
CA GLY A 382 10.65 18.71 17.61
C GLY A 382 10.53 18.07 16.24
N GLY A 383 9.98 18.79 15.25
CA GLY A 383 9.98 18.35 13.85
C GLY A 383 11.39 18.25 13.28
N TYR A 384 11.97 17.05 13.11
CA TYR A 384 13.33 16.86 12.61
C TYR A 384 13.44 15.86 11.47
N PHE A 385 14.39 16.09 10.57
CA PHE A 385 14.84 15.20 9.50
C PHE A 385 16.25 14.67 9.82
N HIS A 386 16.42 13.38 10.04
CA HIS A 386 17.72 12.72 10.21
C HIS A 386 17.99 11.81 9.02
N ILE A 387 18.76 12.29 8.04
CA ILE A 387 18.95 11.63 6.75
C ILE A 387 20.42 11.29 6.52
N GLY A 388 20.72 9.99 6.40
CA GLY A 388 22.08 9.48 6.21
C GLY A 388 22.58 9.62 4.77
N GLY A 389 21.70 9.42 3.79
CA GLY A 389 22.02 9.52 2.36
C GLY A 389 21.82 10.91 1.75
N ALA A 390 21.99 11.00 0.44
CA ALA A 390 21.68 12.21 -0.33
C ALA A 390 20.19 12.54 -0.24
N THR A 391 19.86 13.84 -0.25
CA THR A 391 18.50 14.36 -0.15
C THR A 391 18.18 15.21 -1.38
N SER A 392 17.04 14.98 -2.03
CA SER A 392 16.48 15.87 -3.06
C SER A 392 15.10 16.38 -2.64
N MET A 393 14.87 17.69 -2.74
CA MET A 393 13.60 18.32 -2.43
C MET A 393 13.16 19.23 -3.58
N THR A 394 12.06 18.86 -4.25
CA THR A 394 11.46 19.64 -5.33
C THR A 394 10.09 20.13 -4.89
N ALA A 395 9.94 21.44 -4.68
CA ALA A 395 8.67 22.09 -4.41
C ALA A 395 8.19 22.80 -5.69
N ALA A 396 7.44 22.09 -6.54
CA ALA A 396 7.11 22.59 -7.87
C ALA A 396 6.06 23.71 -7.82
N GLY A 397 6.36 24.88 -8.39
CA GLY A 397 5.43 26.02 -8.50
C GLY A 397 6.04 27.33 -8.00
N ALA A 398 5.64 28.45 -8.63
CA ALA A 398 6.31 29.75 -8.52
C ALA A 398 6.29 30.45 -7.13
N GLY A 399 5.66 29.84 -6.12
CA GLY A 399 5.66 30.30 -4.73
C GLY A 399 5.81 29.18 -3.69
N ASN A 400 6.15 27.96 -4.12
CA ASN A 400 6.23 26.82 -3.22
C ASN A 400 7.62 26.74 -2.58
N THR A 401 7.67 26.77 -1.26
CA THR A 401 8.90 26.93 -0.47
C THR A 401 9.35 25.61 0.16
N VAL A 402 10.64 25.55 0.52
CA VAL A 402 11.21 24.52 1.40
C VAL A 402 11.67 25.22 2.68
N SER A 403 10.99 24.98 3.80
CA SER A 403 11.25 25.67 5.07
C SER A 403 11.52 24.67 6.19
N LEU A 404 12.79 24.30 6.32
CA LEU A 404 13.30 23.40 7.35
C LEU A 404 14.06 24.21 8.40
N VAL A 405 13.32 24.71 9.40
CA VAL A 405 13.81 25.69 10.38
C VAL A 405 14.26 25.06 11.70
N ASN A 406 14.01 23.77 11.92
CA ASN A 406 14.37 23.10 13.16
C ASN A 406 15.89 22.92 13.32
N ALA A 407 16.41 23.19 14.51
CA ALA A 407 17.83 23.04 14.83
C ALA A 407 18.28 21.56 14.92
N GLY A 408 17.34 20.64 15.13
CA GLY A 408 17.59 19.20 15.26
C GLY A 408 17.70 18.44 13.93
N ASN A 409 17.49 19.10 12.79
CA ASN A 409 17.72 18.51 11.47
C ASN A 409 19.18 18.06 11.31
N ALA A 410 19.41 16.90 10.70
CA ALA A 410 20.71 16.29 10.50
C ALA A 410 20.76 15.59 9.13
N PHE A 411 21.12 16.34 8.11
CA PHE A 411 21.45 15.84 6.78
C PHE A 411 22.95 15.55 6.69
N SER A 412 23.32 14.30 6.43
CA SER A 412 24.72 13.85 6.29
C SER A 412 25.17 13.71 4.83
N GLY A 413 24.24 13.42 3.91
CA GLY A 413 24.51 13.44 2.46
C GLY A 413 24.30 14.82 1.82
N ALA A 414 24.61 14.92 0.53
CA ALA A 414 24.39 16.15 -0.23
C ALA A 414 22.88 16.47 -0.37
N VAL A 415 22.51 17.74 -0.19
CA VAL A 415 21.13 18.24 -0.20
C VAL A 415 20.89 19.10 -1.45
N ALA A 416 20.09 18.60 -2.38
CA ALA A 416 19.65 19.28 -3.60
C ALA A 416 18.25 19.88 -3.41
N VAL A 417 18.06 21.16 -3.75
CA VAL A 417 16.75 21.84 -3.59
C VAL A 417 16.32 22.55 -4.87
N THR A 418 15.06 22.37 -5.27
CA THR A 418 14.39 23.16 -6.31
C THR A 418 13.10 23.74 -5.74
N ALA A 419 13.02 25.06 -5.57
CA ALA A 419 11.91 25.74 -4.89
C ALA A 419 11.85 27.24 -5.24
N ALA A 420 10.82 27.93 -4.75
CA ALA A 420 10.78 29.39 -4.67
C ALA A 420 11.76 29.88 -3.58
N ASP A 421 11.30 30.10 -2.35
CA ASP A 421 12.18 30.39 -1.21
C ASP A 421 12.65 29.09 -0.52
N THR A 422 13.87 29.10 -0.02
CA THR A 422 14.49 27.98 0.70
C THR A 422 15.09 28.45 2.01
N THR A 423 14.65 27.87 3.13
CA THR A 423 15.28 27.99 4.45
C THR A 423 15.73 26.61 4.93
N LEU A 424 17.02 26.45 5.20
CA LEU A 424 17.62 25.20 5.69
C LEU A 424 18.44 25.45 6.96
N ARG A 425 18.05 24.80 8.04
CA ARG A 425 18.86 24.67 9.25
C ARG A 425 19.35 23.24 9.38
N ASN A 426 20.64 23.04 9.66
CA ASN A 426 21.25 21.74 9.88
C ASN A 426 22.12 21.77 11.15
N SER A 427 22.09 20.68 11.92
CA SER A 427 22.93 20.51 13.13
C SER A 427 24.38 20.12 12.81
N ALA A 428 24.62 19.59 11.61
CA ALA A 428 25.92 19.19 11.09
C ALA A 428 26.32 20.03 9.87
N ALA A 429 27.57 19.90 9.40
CA ALA A 429 28.04 20.54 8.18
C ALA A 429 27.13 20.18 6.99
N LEU A 430 26.66 21.18 6.25
CA LEU A 430 25.78 21.00 5.11
C LEU A 430 26.58 20.93 3.80
N THR A 431 26.25 19.97 2.94
CA THR A 431 26.80 19.90 1.58
C THR A 431 25.66 20.10 0.59
N PHE A 432 25.73 21.11 -0.28
CA PHE A 432 24.75 21.32 -1.35
C PHE A 432 24.96 20.35 -2.51
N GLY A 433 23.89 19.68 -2.93
CA GLY A 433 23.77 19.11 -4.26
C GLY A 433 23.40 20.18 -5.29
N ALA A 434 23.19 19.77 -6.54
CA ALA A 434 22.72 20.69 -7.59
C ALA A 434 21.37 21.30 -7.19
N SER A 435 21.30 22.64 -7.09
CA SER A 435 20.15 23.34 -6.51
C SER A 435 19.75 24.57 -7.34
N SER A 436 18.44 24.81 -7.46
CA SER A 436 17.83 25.86 -8.28
C SER A 436 16.72 26.57 -7.51
N ILE A 437 17.02 27.74 -6.96
CA ILE A 437 16.16 28.48 -6.04
C ILE A 437 15.76 29.80 -6.72
N SER A 438 14.47 29.97 -7.04
CA SER A 438 14.00 31.16 -7.76
C SER A 438 13.71 32.36 -6.87
N GLY A 439 13.60 32.15 -5.56
CA GLY A 439 13.48 33.18 -4.52
C GLY A 439 14.74 33.31 -3.67
N ALA A 440 14.55 33.55 -2.37
CA ALA A 440 15.63 33.73 -1.41
C ALA A 440 16.14 32.39 -0.84
N LEU A 441 17.43 32.36 -0.48
CA LEU A 441 18.08 31.26 0.22
C LEU A 441 18.54 31.71 1.61
N THR A 442 18.12 31.01 2.67
CA THR A 442 18.62 31.20 4.04
C THR A 442 19.14 29.89 4.60
N VAL A 443 20.39 29.85 5.07
CA VAL A 443 21.07 28.62 5.51
C VAL A 443 21.77 28.84 6.84
N THR A 444 21.64 27.89 7.76
CA THR A 444 22.41 27.86 9.01
C THR A 444 22.88 26.44 9.32
N ALA A 445 24.19 26.21 9.24
CA ALA A 445 24.81 24.90 9.46
C ALA A 445 26.29 25.05 9.84
N PRO A 446 26.86 24.28 10.80
CA PRO A 446 28.27 24.37 11.18
C PRO A 446 29.20 23.85 10.09
N GLY A 447 29.47 24.72 9.11
CA GLY A 447 30.16 24.41 7.86
C GLY A 447 29.18 24.28 6.70
N ILE A 448 29.48 24.93 5.58
CA ILE A 448 28.67 24.87 4.36
C ILE A 448 29.62 24.58 3.19
N SER A 449 29.32 23.55 2.40
CA SER A 449 30.08 23.18 1.21
C SER A 449 29.14 22.78 0.06
N GLN A 450 29.68 22.39 -1.09
CA GLN A 450 28.87 21.89 -2.20
C GLN A 450 29.57 20.80 -3.01
N SER A 451 28.76 19.93 -3.60
CA SER A 451 29.11 18.90 -4.58
C SER A 451 28.45 19.14 -5.95
N GLY A 452 27.46 20.03 -6.04
CA GLY A 452 26.81 20.48 -7.28
C GLY A 452 26.87 22.00 -7.45
N ALA A 453 26.32 22.49 -8.56
CA ALA A 453 26.14 23.93 -8.77
C ALA A 453 24.93 24.45 -7.99
N VAL A 454 25.04 25.65 -7.42
CA VAL A 454 23.97 26.32 -6.68
C VAL A 454 23.55 27.58 -7.44
N SER A 455 22.31 27.61 -7.88
CA SER A 455 21.68 28.77 -8.54
C SER A 455 20.62 29.38 -7.62
N VAL A 456 20.74 30.67 -7.31
CA VAL A 456 19.79 31.45 -6.50
C VAL A 456 19.51 32.78 -7.17
N SER A 457 18.25 33.04 -7.54
CA SER A 457 17.86 34.31 -8.17
C SER A 457 17.66 35.44 -7.16
N GLY A 458 17.18 35.13 -5.96
CA GLY A 458 16.96 36.10 -4.87
C GLY A 458 18.16 36.26 -3.94
N ALA A 459 17.93 36.93 -2.81
CA ALA A 459 18.96 37.17 -1.80
C ALA A 459 19.41 35.86 -1.11
N SER A 460 20.71 35.74 -0.80
CA SER A 460 21.32 34.58 -0.15
C SER A 460 21.89 34.96 1.21
N THR A 461 21.48 34.29 2.28
CA THR A 461 22.03 34.45 3.64
C THR A 461 22.58 33.12 4.12
N LEU A 462 23.90 33.00 4.24
CA LEU A 462 24.57 31.75 4.63
C LEU A 462 25.34 31.95 5.94
N ASN A 463 25.01 31.17 6.96
CA ASN A 463 25.62 31.25 8.29
C ASN A 463 26.25 29.92 8.70
N SER A 464 27.59 29.89 8.75
CA SER A 464 28.40 28.79 9.27
C SER A 464 29.09 29.11 10.60
N GLY A 465 28.78 30.25 11.22
CA GLY A 465 29.42 30.69 12.46
C GLY A 465 30.93 30.86 12.27
N SER A 466 31.73 30.12 13.04
CA SER A 466 33.19 30.07 12.91
C SER A 466 33.71 29.06 11.89
N SER A 467 32.84 28.22 11.31
CA SER A 467 33.22 27.24 10.28
C SER A 467 33.28 27.87 8.88
N ALA A 468 33.85 27.15 7.91
CA ALA A 468 34.03 27.65 6.54
C ALA A 468 32.76 27.53 5.67
N ILE A 469 32.66 28.41 4.67
CA ILE A 469 31.75 28.31 3.52
C ILE A 469 32.61 28.06 2.26
N THR A 470 32.37 26.96 1.56
CA THR A 470 33.14 26.55 0.36
C THR A 470 32.21 26.20 -0.80
N LEU A 471 31.88 27.20 -1.61
CA LEU A 471 31.01 27.12 -2.78
C LEU A 471 31.81 27.35 -4.07
N ALA A 472 32.79 26.47 -4.35
CA ALA A 472 33.84 26.72 -5.34
C ALA A 472 33.56 26.24 -6.79
N ASN A 473 32.31 25.92 -7.16
CA ASN A 473 31.97 25.50 -8.53
C ASN A 473 31.71 26.73 -9.41
N GLY A 474 32.46 26.89 -10.50
CA GLY A 474 32.29 28.00 -11.45
C GLY A 474 30.98 27.99 -12.26
N ALA A 475 30.10 27.01 -12.05
CA ALA A 475 28.74 26.97 -12.60
C ALA A 475 27.65 27.39 -11.60
N ASN A 476 28.02 27.89 -10.41
CA ASN A 476 27.07 28.57 -9.52
C ASN A 476 26.49 29.83 -10.19
N ALA A 477 25.36 30.33 -9.69
CA ALA A 477 24.80 31.61 -10.12
C ALA A 477 24.05 32.28 -8.97
N PHE A 478 24.51 33.44 -8.49
CA PHE A 478 23.86 34.18 -7.41
C PHE A 478 23.41 35.56 -7.91
N GLY A 479 22.11 35.70 -8.21
CA GLY A 479 21.53 36.92 -8.81
C GLY A 479 21.17 38.01 -7.79
N GLY A 480 20.95 37.66 -6.52
CA GLY A 480 20.62 38.60 -5.46
C GLY A 480 21.77 38.89 -4.49
N ALA A 481 21.55 39.84 -3.57
CA ALA A 481 22.53 40.20 -2.56
C ALA A 481 22.90 39.01 -1.67
N MET A 482 24.20 38.87 -1.36
CA MET A 482 24.73 37.78 -0.54
C MET A 482 25.23 38.28 0.82
N SER A 483 24.78 37.65 1.90
CA SER A 483 25.21 37.87 3.28
C SER A 483 25.84 36.60 3.83
N LEU A 484 27.09 36.68 4.29
CA LEU A 484 27.90 35.54 4.71
C LEU A 484 28.40 35.75 6.15
N THR A 485 28.10 34.78 7.03
CA THR A 485 28.66 34.70 8.39
C THR A 485 29.49 33.43 8.49
N ALA A 486 30.81 33.54 8.42
CA ALA A 486 31.72 32.41 8.37
C ALA A 486 33.09 32.75 8.99
N GLY A 487 33.83 31.72 9.41
CA GLY A 487 35.25 31.89 9.75
C GLY A 487 36.13 32.13 8.53
N ASN A 488 35.79 31.46 7.41
CA ASN A 488 36.40 31.64 6.08
C ASN A 488 35.30 31.46 5.03
N ALA A 489 35.33 32.21 3.93
CA ALA A 489 34.39 32.04 2.82
C ALA A 489 35.12 31.98 1.47
N THR A 490 34.75 31.01 0.63
CA THR A 490 35.17 30.88 -0.76
C THR A 490 33.91 30.62 -1.59
N VAL A 491 33.59 31.54 -2.51
CA VAL A 491 32.43 31.42 -3.39
C VAL A 491 32.88 31.72 -4.81
N ALA A 492 32.71 30.76 -5.71
CA ALA A 492 32.68 30.99 -7.14
C ALA A 492 31.22 31.26 -7.55
N ALA A 493 31.02 32.16 -8.51
CA ALA A 493 29.75 32.65 -9.00
C ALA A 493 29.92 33.19 -10.44
#